data_AF-A0A8T8M133-F1
#
_entry.id   AF-A0A8T8M133-F1
#
_cell.length_a   1.000
_cell.length_b   1.000
_cell.length_c   1.000
_cell.angle_alpha   90.00
_cell.angle_beta   90.00
_cell.angle_gamma   90.00
#
_symmetry.space_group_name_H-M   'P 1'
#
loop_
_entity.id
_entity.type
_entity.pdbx_description
1 polymer ?
#
loop_
_entity_poly.entity_id
_entity_poly.type
_entity_poly.pdbx_seq_one_letter_code
_entity_poly.pdbx_strand_id
1 'polypeptide(L)'
;MEHDYPEYPSVLANVDPTRYMEAVDALKGTRKVFCDGENILLPETEVQAIEMLRSRFNASTIYGQAGEYEFATKARLQGVPVKLLRLGQAVHDCTGQSAEEMVRVALQQPSATLLAWTELYRSSMIPH
;
A
#
# COMPACT_ATOMS: atom_id res chain seq x y z
N MET A 1 -2.70 2.36 15.14
CA MET A 1 -2.57 3.12 13.89
C MET A 1 -3.06 2.21 12.79
N GLU A 2 -4.20 2.55 12.21
CA GLU A 2 -4.69 1.91 10.98
C GLU A 2 -3.59 2.02 9.90
N HIS A 3 -3.46 0.98 9.10
CA HIS A 3 -2.51 0.99 7.99
C HIS A 3 -3.07 1.90 6.90
N ASP A 4 -2.52 3.11 6.76
CA ASP A 4 -2.98 4.10 5.76
C ASP A 4 -2.91 3.60 4.30
N TYR A 5 -2.15 2.53 4.03
CA TYR A 5 -1.88 2.01 2.69
C TYR A 5 -1.77 0.48 2.68
N PRO A 6 -2.25 -0.20 1.63
CA PRO A 6 -1.93 -1.60 1.33
C PRO A 6 -0.41 -1.83 1.25
N GLU A 7 0.03 -3.07 1.50
CA GLU A 7 1.44 -3.45 1.43
C GLU A 7 1.82 -3.93 0.04
N TYR A 8 2.92 -3.42 -0.51
CA TYR A 8 3.49 -3.92 -1.76
C TYR A 8 4.62 -4.94 -1.51
N PRO A 9 4.67 -6.08 -2.22
CA PRO A 9 3.65 -6.57 -3.13
C PRO A 9 2.46 -7.20 -2.39
N SER A 10 1.26 -6.98 -2.93
CA SER A 10 0.01 -7.60 -2.46
C SER A 10 -0.50 -8.66 -3.43
N VAL A 11 -1.31 -9.57 -2.91
CA VAL A 11 -2.23 -10.42 -3.66
C VAL A 11 -3.62 -9.79 -3.62
N LEU A 12 -4.22 -9.59 -4.79
CA LEU A 12 -5.65 -9.32 -4.94
C LEU A 12 -6.38 -10.66 -4.97
N ALA A 13 -7.24 -10.90 -3.99
CA ALA A 13 -8.08 -12.08 -3.87
C ALA A 13 -9.55 -11.71 -4.11
N ASN A 14 -10.15 -12.32 -5.13
CA ASN A 14 -11.56 -12.14 -5.47
C ASN A 14 -12.33 -13.39 -5.07
N VAL A 15 -13.28 -13.20 -4.16
CA VAL A 15 -14.18 -14.24 -3.66
C VAL A 15 -15.58 -14.03 -4.23
N ASP A 16 -16.44 -15.04 -4.13
CA ASP A 16 -17.87 -14.86 -4.42
C ASP A 16 -18.45 -13.72 -3.54
N PRO A 17 -19.12 -12.71 -4.14
CA PRO A 17 -19.68 -11.58 -3.39
C PRO A 17 -20.62 -11.99 -2.25
N THR A 18 -21.36 -13.10 -2.40
CA THR A 18 -22.26 -13.62 -1.36
C THR A 18 -21.52 -14.15 -0.14
N ARG A 19 -20.23 -14.48 -0.31
CA ARG A 19 -19.34 -14.99 0.74
C ARG A 19 -18.26 -13.99 1.16
N TYR A 20 -18.28 -12.77 0.61
CA TYR A 20 -17.28 -11.74 0.89
C TYR A 20 -17.11 -11.48 2.38
N MET A 21 -18.21 -11.21 3.09
CA MET A 21 -18.16 -10.93 4.53
C MET A 21 -17.65 -12.13 5.35
N GLU A 22 -17.99 -13.35 4.93
CA GLU A 22 -17.50 -14.58 5.57
C GLU A 22 -15.98 -14.76 5.36
N ALA A 23 -15.48 -14.40 4.17
CA ALA A 23 -14.05 -14.41 3.86
C ALA A 23 -13.29 -13.34 4.66
N VAL A 24 -13.82 -12.12 4.75
CA VAL A 24 -13.26 -11.03 5.57
C VAL A 24 -13.22 -11.43 7.05
N ASP A 25 -14.28 -12.05 7.56
CA ASP A 25 -14.31 -12.55 8.93
C ASP A 25 -13.28 -13.65 9.18
N ALA A 26 -13.04 -14.54 8.21
CA ALA A 26 -12.02 -15.57 8.29
C ALA A 26 -10.58 -15.03 8.28
N LEU A 27 -10.38 -13.79 7.84
CA LEU A 27 -9.08 -13.10 7.84
C LEU A 27 -8.80 -12.32 9.13
N LYS A 28 -9.71 -12.35 10.12
CA LYS A 28 -9.46 -11.74 11.44
C LYS A 28 -8.21 -12.36 12.07
N GLY A 29 -7.18 -11.53 12.22
CA GLY A 29 -5.87 -11.94 12.76
C GLY A 29 -4.75 -11.93 11.72
N THR A 30 -5.07 -11.91 10.43
CA THR A 30 -4.12 -11.65 9.35
C THR A 30 -3.72 -10.18 9.36
N ARG A 31 -2.42 -9.88 9.19
CA ARG A 31 -1.93 -8.51 9.26
C ARG A 31 -2.13 -7.81 7.92
N LYS A 32 -2.38 -6.50 7.98
CA LYS A 32 -2.37 -5.60 6.81
C LYS A 32 -3.32 -6.02 5.67
N VAL A 33 -4.44 -6.66 6.03
CA VAL A 33 -5.52 -6.94 5.09
C VAL A 33 -6.23 -5.62 4.75
N PHE A 34 -6.45 -5.38 3.47
CA PHE A 34 -7.20 -4.24 2.97
C PHE A 34 -8.42 -4.74 2.19
N CYS A 35 -9.59 -4.20 2.51
CA CYS A 35 -10.88 -4.63 1.99
C CYS A 35 -11.62 -3.41 1.44
N ASP A 36 -12.03 -3.43 0.18
CA ASP A 36 -12.74 -2.33 -0.49
C ASP A 36 -14.25 -2.61 -0.68
N GLY A 37 -14.74 -3.75 -0.20
CA GLY A 37 -16.12 -4.22 -0.36
C GLY A 37 -16.33 -5.17 -1.53
N GLU A 38 -15.35 -5.30 -2.44
CA GLU A 38 -15.42 -6.16 -3.62
C GLU A 38 -14.25 -7.16 -3.64
N ASN A 39 -13.06 -6.66 -3.34
CA ASN A 39 -11.82 -7.37 -3.37
C ASN A 39 -11.15 -7.35 -1.98
N ILE A 40 -10.19 -8.27 -1.83
CA ILE A 40 -9.37 -8.37 -0.64
C ILE A 40 -7.90 -8.29 -1.08
N LEU A 41 -7.18 -7.31 -0.57
CA LEU A 41 -5.72 -7.20 -0.74
C LEU A 41 -5.03 -7.70 0.52
N LEU A 42 -4.07 -8.62 0.33
CA LEU A 42 -3.23 -9.15 1.40
C LEU A 42 -1.77 -9.05 1.00
N PRO A 43 -0.82 -8.81 1.92
CA PRO A 43 0.60 -8.92 1.61
C PRO A 43 0.91 -10.31 1.05
N GLU A 44 1.79 -10.39 0.05
CA GLU A 44 2.24 -11.70 -0.48
C GLU A 44 2.92 -12.58 0.56
N THR A 45 3.40 -11.98 1.65
CA THR A 45 3.99 -12.70 2.79
C THR A 45 2.97 -13.49 3.62
N GLU A 46 1.68 -13.18 3.53
CA GLU A 46 0.59 -13.85 4.26
C GLU A 46 0.11 -15.12 3.53
N VAL A 47 1.05 -16.02 3.21
CA VAL A 47 0.83 -17.24 2.40
C VAL A 47 -0.30 -18.11 2.94
N GLN A 48 -0.40 -18.25 4.27
CA GLN A 48 -1.44 -19.07 4.90
C GLN A 48 -2.84 -18.48 4.68
N ALA A 49 -2.97 -17.15 4.74
CA ALA A 49 -4.24 -16.47 4.51
C ALA A 49 -4.66 -16.58 3.04
N ILE A 50 -3.70 -16.42 2.11
CA ILE A 50 -3.93 -16.57 0.67
C ILE A 50 -4.43 -17.99 0.35
N GLU A 51 -3.75 -19.03 0.87
CA GLU A 51 -4.16 -20.42 0.65
C GLU A 51 -5.52 -20.75 1.30
N MET A 52 -5.81 -20.15 2.46
CA MET A 52 -7.13 -20.26 3.09
C MET A 52 -8.24 -19.69 2.20
N LEU A 53 -8.03 -18.51 1.61
CA LEU A 53 -8.99 -17.91 0.67
C LEU A 53 -9.19 -18.78 -0.58
N ARG A 54 -8.10 -19.31 -1.15
CA ARG A 54 -8.17 -20.20 -2.32
C ARG A 54 -8.93 -21.50 -2.01
N SER A 55 -8.61 -22.15 -0.90
CA SER A 55 -9.18 -23.48 -0.56
C SER A 55 -10.61 -23.41 -0.02
N ARG A 56 -10.92 -22.46 0.88
CA ARG A 56 -12.22 -22.38 1.57
C ARG A 56 -13.25 -21.53 0.83
N PHE A 57 -12.79 -20.52 0.10
CA PHE A 57 -13.64 -19.53 -0.57
C PHE A 57 -13.52 -19.58 -2.10
N ASN A 58 -12.72 -20.50 -2.64
CA ASN A 58 -12.47 -20.63 -4.09
C ASN A 58 -12.01 -19.29 -4.71
N ALA A 59 -11.21 -18.52 -3.96
CA ALA A 59 -10.77 -17.21 -4.39
C ALA A 59 -9.86 -17.32 -5.62
N SER A 60 -10.10 -16.44 -6.60
CA SER A 60 -9.10 -16.17 -7.65
C SER A 60 -8.08 -15.17 -7.12
N THR A 61 -6.80 -15.35 -7.47
CA THR A 61 -5.70 -14.56 -6.91
C THR A 61 -4.82 -13.97 -8.00
N ILE A 62 -4.48 -12.69 -7.89
CA ILE A 62 -3.54 -11.98 -8.76
C ILE A 62 -2.41 -11.42 -7.90
N TYR A 63 -1.16 -11.77 -8.23
CA TYR A 63 0.04 -11.37 -7.49
C TYR A 63 0.62 -10.04 -8.05
N GLY A 64 1.55 -9.44 -7.32
CA GLY A 64 2.28 -8.22 -7.70
C GLY A 64 1.45 -6.94 -7.64
N GLN A 65 0.37 -6.94 -6.85
CA GLN A 65 -0.57 -5.84 -6.73
C GLN A 65 -0.08 -4.77 -5.74
N ALA A 66 -0.81 -3.66 -5.65
CA ALA A 66 -0.48 -2.51 -4.79
C ALA A 66 0.82 -1.77 -5.20
N GLY A 67 1.21 -1.82 -6.48
CA GLY A 67 2.43 -1.16 -6.99
C GLY A 67 2.48 0.34 -6.71
N GLU A 68 1.34 1.02 -6.75
CA GLU A 68 1.23 2.45 -6.39
C GLU A 68 1.63 2.75 -4.93
N TYR A 69 1.63 1.74 -4.04
CA TYR A 69 2.03 1.87 -2.63
C TYR A 69 3.44 1.31 -2.34
N GLU A 70 4.25 1.04 -3.38
CA GLU A 70 5.62 0.56 -3.22
C GLU A 70 6.46 1.52 -2.37
N PHE A 71 6.35 2.82 -2.62
CA PHE A 71 7.01 3.85 -1.81
C PHE A 71 6.54 3.80 -0.35
N ALA A 72 5.24 3.89 -0.09
CA ALA A 72 4.69 3.86 1.27
C ALA A 72 5.13 2.61 2.05
N THR A 73 5.20 1.46 1.38
CA THR A 73 5.64 0.20 1.97
C THR A 73 7.11 0.27 2.37
N LYS A 74 8.00 0.63 1.44
CA LYS A 74 9.45 0.72 1.71
C LYS A 74 9.77 1.80 2.75
N ALA A 75 9.11 2.96 2.65
CA ALA A 75 9.26 4.07 3.58
C ALA A 75 8.92 3.65 5.01
N ARG A 76 7.83 2.92 5.20
CA ARG A 76 7.42 2.40 6.51
C ARG A 76 8.43 1.42 7.07
N LEU A 77 8.87 0.45 6.25
CA LEU A 77 9.84 -0.58 6.67
C LEU A 77 11.19 0.03 7.08
N GLN A 78 11.62 1.10 6.41
CA GLN A 78 12.88 1.79 6.69
C GLN A 78 12.76 2.92 7.73
N GLY A 79 11.58 3.13 8.32
CA GLY A 79 11.39 4.11 9.39
C GLY A 79 11.37 5.57 8.94
N VAL A 80 10.97 5.85 7.70
CA VAL A 80 10.74 7.23 7.22
C VAL A 80 9.67 7.90 8.11
N PRO A 81 9.88 9.15 8.56
CA PRO A 81 8.89 9.87 9.36
C PRO A 81 7.51 9.92 8.68
N VAL A 82 6.45 9.64 9.44
CA VAL A 82 5.06 9.52 8.91
C VAL A 82 4.63 10.72 8.07
N LYS A 83 5.06 11.94 8.45
CA LYS A 83 4.75 13.17 7.68
C LYS A 83 5.37 13.12 6.27
N LEU A 84 6.62 12.67 6.15
CA LEU A 84 7.29 12.50 4.87
C LEU A 84 6.69 11.34 4.09
N LEU A 85 6.34 10.24 4.74
CA LEU A 85 5.67 9.11 4.10
C LEU A 85 4.36 9.56 3.43
N ARG A 86 3.46 10.23 4.17
CA ARG A 86 2.18 10.68 3.63
C ARG A 86 2.34 11.68 2.49
N LEU A 87 3.26 12.63 2.64
CA LEU A 87 3.52 13.64 1.61
C LEU A 87 4.15 13.02 0.36
N GLY A 88 5.14 12.14 0.53
CA GLY A 88 5.78 11.41 -0.58
C GLY A 88 4.77 10.55 -1.33
N GLN A 89 3.88 9.85 -0.61
CA GLN A 89 2.81 9.08 -1.21
C GLN A 89 1.73 9.95 -1.88
N ALA A 90 1.66 11.25 -1.58
CA ALA A 90 0.77 12.16 -2.32
C ALA A 90 1.42 12.72 -3.60
N VAL A 91 2.74 12.58 -3.76
CA VAL A 91 3.48 13.15 -4.90
C VAL A 91 4.27 12.12 -5.70
N HIS A 92 4.20 10.83 -5.38
CA HIS A 92 5.08 9.80 -5.96
C HIS A 92 5.05 9.82 -7.50
N ASP A 93 3.87 9.96 -8.10
CA ASP A 93 3.67 10.03 -9.55
C ASP A 93 4.26 11.29 -10.19
N CYS A 94 4.52 12.35 -9.42
CA CYS A 94 5.06 13.62 -9.91
C CYS A 94 6.58 13.75 -9.68
N THR A 95 7.18 12.90 -8.85
CA THR A 95 8.61 13.03 -8.50
C THR A 95 9.56 12.65 -9.63
N GLY A 96 9.12 11.77 -10.53
CA GLY A 96 10.00 11.09 -11.50
C GLY A 96 11.05 10.17 -10.86
N GLN A 97 10.93 9.88 -9.57
CA GLN A 97 11.86 9.05 -8.80
C GLN A 97 11.29 7.64 -8.61
N SER A 98 12.17 6.65 -8.47
CA SER A 98 11.75 5.32 -7.99
C SER A 98 11.43 5.37 -6.50
N ALA A 99 10.68 4.38 -6.02
CA ALA A 99 10.36 4.24 -4.60
C ALA A 99 11.62 4.18 -3.72
N GLU A 100 12.68 3.48 -4.14
CA GLU A 100 13.96 3.42 -3.45
C GLU A 100 14.61 4.80 -3.31
N GLU A 101 14.61 5.56 -4.41
CA GLU A 101 15.22 6.89 -4.44
C GLU A 101 14.46 7.84 -3.52
N MET A 102 13.13 7.81 -3.56
CA MET A 102 12.28 8.59 -2.67
C MET A 102 12.53 8.26 -1.18
N VAL A 103 12.67 6.98 -0.82
CA VAL A 103 12.99 6.58 0.56
C VAL A 103 14.38 7.06 0.95
N ARG A 104 15.37 6.90 0.06
CA ARG A 104 16.74 7.33 0.29
C ARG A 104 16.81 8.82 0.60
N VAL A 105 16.19 9.67 -0.22
CA VAL A 105 16.22 11.13 0.00
C VAL A 105 15.48 11.53 1.27
N ALA A 106 14.35 10.87 1.57
CA ALA A 106 13.58 11.13 2.79
C ALA A 106 14.36 10.80 4.07
N LEU A 107 15.23 9.78 4.05
CA LEU A 107 16.09 9.42 5.18
C LEU A 107 17.34 10.28 5.27
N GLN A 108 17.98 10.57 4.12
CA GLN A 108 19.26 11.30 4.09
C GLN A 108 19.09 12.80 4.27
N GLN A 109 18.01 13.39 3.74
CA GLN A 109 17.80 14.84 3.70
C GLN A 109 16.36 15.23 4.07
N PRO A 110 15.84 14.80 5.23
CA PRO A 110 14.42 14.91 5.57
C PRO A 110 13.85 16.33 5.46
N SER A 111 14.59 17.34 5.90
CA SER A 111 14.15 18.75 5.82
C SER A 111 14.08 19.27 4.38
N ALA A 112 15.07 18.95 3.55
CA ALA A 112 15.10 19.37 2.15
C ALA A 112 14.01 18.65 1.34
N THR A 113 13.86 17.35 1.55
CA THR A 113 12.79 16.53 0.96
C THR A 113 11.41 17.04 1.34
N LEU A 114 11.21 17.42 2.61
CA LEU A 114 9.93 17.98 3.05
C LEU A 114 9.57 19.26 2.28
N LEU A 115 10.53 20.15 2.09
CA LEU A 115 10.32 21.39 1.33
C LEU A 115 9.99 21.09 -0.13
N ALA A 116 10.83 20.26 -0.79
CA ALA A 116 10.68 19.91 -2.19
C ALA A 116 9.33 19.23 -2.48
N TRP A 117 8.94 18.23 -1.68
CA TRP A 117 7.66 17.55 -1.87
C TRP A 117 6.46 18.42 -1.52
N THR A 118 6.61 19.39 -0.60
CA THR A 118 5.52 20.34 -0.30
C THR A 118 5.28 21.28 -1.48
N GLU A 119 6.34 21.76 -2.11
CA GLU A 119 6.26 22.59 -3.31
C GLU A 119 5.65 21.80 -4.48
N LEU A 120 6.10 20.57 -4.69
CA LEU A 120 5.56 19.67 -5.71
C LEU A 120 4.06 19.44 -5.50
N TYR A 121 3.65 19.08 -4.28
CA TYR A 121 2.24 18.87 -3.92
C TYR A 121 1.38 20.12 -4.17
N ARG A 122 1.90 21.32 -3.86
CA ARG A 122 1.18 22.57 -4.14
C ARG A 122 1.03 22.81 -5.63
N SER A 123 2.05 22.52 -6.43
CA SER A 123 2.02 22.71 -7.88
C SER A 123 1.06 21.75 -8.58
N SER A 124 0.93 20.50 -8.10
CA SER A 124 0.05 19.50 -8.70
C SER A 124 -1.44 19.73 -8.40
N MET A 125 -1.78 20.53 -7.38
CA MET A 125 -3.17 20.85 -7.02
C MET A 125 -3.74 22.08 -7.74
N ILE A 126 -2.93 22.84 -8.47
CA ILE A 126 -3.42 24.00 -9.24
C ILE A 126 -3.94 23.45 -10.58
N PRO A 127 -5.26 23.48 -10.85
CA PRO A 127 -5.77 23.08 -12.15
C PRO A 127 -5.29 24.08 -13.19
N HIS A 128 -4.72 23.57 -14.30
CA HIS A 128 -4.48 24.36 -15.50
C HIS A 128 -5.77 24.64 -16.25
#